data_AF-D3MU39-F1
#
_entry.id   AF-D3MU39-F1
#
_cell.length_a   1.000
_cell.length_b   1.000
_cell.length_c   1.000
_cell.angle_alpha   90.00
_cell.angle_beta   90.00
_cell.angle_gamma   90.00
#
_symmetry.space_group_name_H-M   'P 1'
#
loop_
_entity.id
_entity.type
_entity.pdbx_description
1 polymer ?
#
loop_
_entity_poly.entity_id
_entity_poly.type
_entity_poly.pdbx_seq_one_letter_code
_entity_poly.pdbx_strand_id
1 'polypeptide(L)' 'MNKAKLKSVMALMGFTQSQLAEKLGISEQRLSAKINGKCGAEFNQGEISKIKRIFELSSEDIDNIFFDDLVS' A
#
# COMPACT_ATOMS: atom_id res chain seq x y z
N MET A 1 2.50 7.78 -5.23
CA MET A 1 2.56 6.83 -4.08
C MET A 1 3.94 6.84 -3.41
N ASN A 2 3.96 7.14 -2.12
CA ASN A 2 5.13 7.06 -1.24
C ASN A 2 5.28 5.65 -0.64
N LYS A 3 6.10 4.81 -1.28
CA LYS A 3 6.37 3.43 -0.81
C LYS A 3 7.05 3.36 0.56
N ALA A 4 7.78 4.40 0.98
CA ALA A 4 8.44 4.41 2.28
C ALA A 4 7.40 4.55 3.40
N LYS A 5 6.42 5.44 3.24
CA LYS A 5 5.29 5.60 4.18
C LYS A 5 4.45 4.32 4.27
N LEU A 6 4.15 3.66 3.16
CA LEU A 6 3.44 2.36 3.21
C LEU A 6 4.23 1.30 3.98
N LYS A 7 5.54 1.19 3.72
CA LYS A 7 6.40 0.23 4.42
C LYS A 7 6.56 0.54 5.91
N SER A 8 6.60 1.81 6.32
CA SER A 8 6.68 2.18 7.73
C SER A 8 5.41 1.78 8.49
N VAL A 9 4.23 1.99 7.88
CA VAL A 9 2.96 1.54 8.47
C VAL A 9 2.93 0.01 8.60
N MET A 10 3.34 -0.71 7.56
CA MET A 10 3.42 -2.17 7.61
C MET A 10 4.35 -2.65 8.74
N ALA A 11 5.53 -2.05 8.86
CA ALA A 11 6.49 -2.40 9.90
C ALA A 11 5.96 -2.10 11.31
N LEU A 12 5.31 -0.94 11.50
CA LEU A 12 4.70 -0.56 12.78
C LEU A 12 3.63 -1.56 13.24
N MET A 13 2.86 -2.08 12.29
CA MET A 13 1.80 -3.06 12.53
C MET A 13 2.29 -4.52 12.49
N GLY A 14 3.59 -4.76 12.28
CA GLY A 14 4.16 -6.11 12.20
C GLY A 14 3.75 -6.91 10.96
N PHE A 15 3.36 -6.24 9.87
CA PHE A 15 2.95 -6.88 8.62
C PHE A 15 4.13 -7.11 7.67
N THR A 16 4.20 -8.34 7.17
CA THR A 16 4.99 -8.69 5.98
C THR A 16 4.24 -8.36 4.68
N GLN A 17 4.94 -8.32 3.55
CA GLN A 17 4.30 -8.18 2.23
C GLN A 17 3.37 -9.36 1.92
N SER A 18 3.77 -10.59 2.26
CA SER A 18 2.94 -11.78 2.03
C SER A 18 1.62 -11.69 2.80
N GLN A 19 1.64 -11.26 4.06
CA GLN A 19 0.43 -11.06 4.87
C GLN A 19 -0.48 -9.98 4.29
N LEU A 20 0.07 -8.84 3.84
CA LEU A 20 -0.74 -7.80 3.22
C LEU A 20 -1.35 -8.31 1.89
N ALA A 21 -0.58 -9.03 1.08
CA ALA A 21 -1.06 -9.59 -0.18
C ALA A 21 -2.23 -10.56 0.04
N GLU A 22 -2.13 -11.42 1.05
CA GLU A 22 -3.21 -12.32 1.48
C GLU A 22 -4.49 -11.55 1.85
N LYS A 23 -4.37 -10.50 2.68
CA LYS A 23 -5.54 -9.67 3.07
C LYS A 23 -6.17 -8.94 1.88
N LEU A 24 -5.38 -8.60 0.87
CA LEU A 24 -5.86 -7.95 -0.34
C LEU A 24 -6.46 -8.94 -1.34
N GLY A 25 -6.13 -10.24 -1.24
CA GLY A 25 -6.54 -11.28 -2.17
C GLY A 25 -5.74 -11.27 -3.48
N ILE A 26 -4.46 -10.89 -3.41
CA ILE A 26 -3.55 -10.84 -4.55
C ILE A 26 -2.26 -11.62 -4.25
N SER A 27 -1.48 -11.95 -5.27
CA SER A 27 -0.16 -12.56 -5.06
C SER A 27 0.83 -11.55 -4.48
N GLU A 28 1.79 -12.02 -3.70
CA GLU A 28 2.88 -11.18 -3.17
C GLU A 28 3.66 -10.48 -4.30
N GLN A 29 3.89 -11.18 -5.41
CA GLN A 29 4.51 -10.60 -6.61
C GLN A 29 3.69 -9.44 -7.17
N ARG A 30 2.35 -9.57 -7.21
CA ARG A 30 1.47 -8.50 -7.69
C ARG A 30 1.47 -7.31 -6.73
N LEU A 31 1.47 -7.55 -5.41
CA LEU A 31 1.63 -6.50 -4.42
C LEU A 31 2.97 -5.78 -4.58
N SER A 32 4.07 -6.52 -4.72
CA SER A 32 5.40 -5.97 -4.94
C SER A 32 5.47 -5.12 -6.22
N ALA A 33 4.83 -5.57 -7.31
CA ALA A 33 4.72 -4.77 -8.53
C ALA A 33 3.98 -3.45 -8.28
N LYS A 34 2.86 -3.46 -7.54
CA LYS A 34 2.11 -2.26 -7.16
C LYS A 34 2.91 -1.31 -6.27
N ILE A 35 3.60 -1.84 -5.24
CA ILE A 35 4.45 -1.04 -4.34
C ILE A 35 5.58 -0.35 -5.09
N ASN A 36 6.11 -0.98 -6.15
CA ASN A 36 7.22 -0.45 -6.93
C ASN A 36 6.78 0.24 -8.23
N GLY A 37 5.49 0.39 -8.50
CA GLY A 37 4.97 1.00 -9.74
C GLY A 37 5.43 0.28 -11.01
N LYS A 38 5.68 -1.03 -10.95
CA LYS A 38 6.21 -1.81 -12.09
C LYS A 38 5.09 -2.32 -12.99
N CYS A 39 5.34 -2.35 -14.30
CA CYS A 39 4.43 -2.92 -15.30
C CYS A 39 3.00 -2.36 -15.25
N GLY A 40 2.86 -1.04 -15.01
CA GLY A 40 1.54 -0.39 -14.89
C GLY A 40 0.70 -0.92 -13.73
N ALA A 41 1.32 -1.58 -12.74
CA ALA A 41 0.62 -2.06 -11.58
C ALA A 41 0.38 -0.90 -10.61
N GLU A 42 -0.88 -0.50 -10.48
CA GLU A 42 -1.31 0.54 -9.54
C GLU A 42 -2.30 -0.03 -8.54
N PHE A 43 -2.39 0.59 -7.36
CA PHE A 43 -3.43 0.27 -6.39
C PHE A 43 -4.76 0.83 -6.86
N ASN A 44 -5.80 -0.01 -6.87
CA ASN A 44 -7.16 0.46 -7.14
C ASN A 44 -7.84 0.96 -5.85
N GLN A 45 -8.93 1.71 -6.00
CA GLN A 45 -9.66 2.29 -4.86
C GLN A 45 -10.13 1.25 -3.82
N GLY A 46 -10.48 0.03 -4.27
CA GLY A 46 -10.90 -1.05 -3.39
C GLY A 46 -9.74 -1.59 -2.53
N GLU A 47 -8.56 -1.74 -3.12
CA GLU A 47 -7.34 -2.12 -2.42
C GLU A 47 -6.93 -1.04 -1.41
N ILE A 48 -6.94 0.23 -1.81
CA ILE A 48 -6.64 1.36 -0.92
C ILE A 48 -7.62 1.41 0.24
N SER A 49 -8.92 1.20 -0.03
CA SER A 49 -9.96 1.15 1.02
C SER A 49 -9.76 -0.01 2.00
N LYS A 50 -9.30 -1.17 1.53
CA LYS A 50 -8.93 -2.29 2.40
C LYS A 50 -7.71 -1.96 3.26
N ILE A 51 -6.66 -1.39 2.66
CA ILE A 51 -5.45 -0.98 3.38
C ILE A 51 -5.79 0.03 4.48
N LYS A 52 -6.65 1.01 4.16
CA LYS A 52 -7.17 1.98 5.14
C LYS A 52 -7.76 1.30 6.37
N ARG A 53 -8.58 0.26 6.17
CA ARG A 53 -9.24 -0.48 7.25
C ARG A 53 -8.28 -1.39 8.02
N ILE A 54 -7.34 -2.04 7.34
CA ILE A 54 -6.39 -2.98 7.96
C ILE A 54 -5.43 -2.26 8.91
N PHE A 55 -4.98 -1.07 8.52
CA PHE A 55 -4.00 -0.28 9.29
C PHE A 55 -4.63 0.92 10.01
N GLU A 56 -5.97 1.00 10.06
CA GLU A 56 -6.72 2.07 10.72
C GLU A 56 -6.27 3.49 10.32
N LEU A 57 -5.95 3.66 9.03
CA LEU A 57 -5.37 4.90 8.50
C LEU A 57 -6.41 6.00 8.35
N SER A 58 -6.00 7.23 8.66
CA SER A 58 -6.80 8.41 8.40
C SER A 58 -6.89 8.71 6.89
N SER A 59 -7.76 9.64 6.49
CA SER A 59 -7.79 10.10 5.10
C SER A 59 -6.48 10.82 4.72
N GLU A 60 -5.89 11.57 5.64
CA GLU A 60 -4.61 12.25 5.44
C GLU A 60 -3.46 11.24 5.24
N ASP A 61 -3.45 10.13 5.98
CA ASP A 61 -2.47 9.05 5.76
C ASP A 61 -2.61 8.45 4.36
N ILE A 62 -3.84 8.24 3.89
CA ILE A 62 -4.12 7.72 2.56
C ILE A 62 -3.61 8.68 1.48
N ASP A 63 -3.86 9.97 1.63
CA ASP A 63 -3.35 11.00 0.72
C ASP A 63 -1.82 10.97 0.71
N ASN A 64 -1.21 11.02 1.88
CA ASN A 64 0.23 10.96 2.08
C ASN A 64 0.91 9.71 1.50
N ILE A 65 0.23 8.55 1.52
CA ILE A 65 0.78 7.29 1.02
C ILE A 65 0.51 7.12 -0.47
N PHE A 66 -0.73 7.29 -0.93
CA PHE A 66 -1.14 6.87 -2.27
C PHE A 66 -1.13 8.01 -3.29
N PHE A 67 -1.50 9.22 -2.87
CA PHE A 67 -1.76 10.35 -3.76
C PHE A 67 -0.69 11.44 -3.70
N ASP A 68 0.17 11.40 -2.68
CA ASP A 68 1.36 12.25 -2.60
C ASP A 68 2.36 11.78 -3.66
N ASP A 69 2.65 12.68 -4.59
CA ASP A 69 3.77 12.52 -5.51
C ASP A 69 5.04 12.79 -4.72
N LEU A 70 5.99 11.86 -4.79
CA LEU A 70 7.38 12.18 -4.46
C LEU A 70 7.84 13.14 -5.57
N VAL A 71 7.50 14.43 -5.45
CA VAL A 71 7.92 15.46 -6.40
C VAL A 71 9.44 15.47 -6.44
N SER A 72 9.99 15.11 -7.59
CA SER A 72 11.34 15.46 -8.06
C SER A 72 11.33 15.45 -9.57
#